data_AF-A0A256BFN4-F1
#
_entry.id   AF-A0A256BFN4-F1
#
_cell.length_a   1.000
_cell.length_b   1.000
_cell.length_c   1.000
_cell.angle_alpha   90.00
_cell.angle_beta   90.00
_cell.angle_gamma   90.00
#
_symmetry.space_group_name_H-M   'P 1'
#
loop_
_entity.id
_entity.type
_entity.pdbx_description
1 polymer ?
#
loop_
_entity_poly.entity_id
_entity_poly.type
_entity_poly.pdbx_seq_one_letter_code
_entity_poly.pdbx_strand_id
1 'polypeptide(L)'
;MNINEEIARLRDLLPASWRMTTSIKSKPEQPELISSSQIFPWQKGTQIDINFRLWRQLPEAQRDLLLLYEISWRQQTKWLQIGTYQGVAAMSLVGGIVEATQGDVTGIAIAILLGTIGINQILRKNKSSQVQIQADGEALEVAQKRGYGEAEAARALLEAIPAVAKLMGRTTPEFTELIRCQNLRAIAGLSKTTIPETGLNDF
;
A
#
# COMPACT_ATOMS: atom_id res chain seq x y z
N MET A 1 8.71 -21.63 -14.92
CA MET A 1 7.63 -21.31 -13.96
C MET A 1 6.30 -21.42 -14.69
N ASN A 2 5.40 -22.28 -14.20
CA ASN A 2 4.01 -22.33 -14.67
C ASN A 2 3.21 -21.23 -13.96
N ILE A 3 2.53 -20.37 -14.72
CA ILE A 3 1.82 -19.21 -14.17
C ILE A 3 0.65 -19.63 -13.28
N ASN A 4 -0.09 -20.68 -13.65
CA ASN A 4 -1.26 -21.11 -12.89
C ASN A 4 -0.87 -21.73 -11.55
N GLU A 5 0.20 -22.52 -11.52
CA GLU A 5 0.78 -23.08 -10.29
C GLU A 5 1.30 -21.96 -9.38
N GLU A 6 2.00 -20.97 -9.94
CA GLU A 6 2.47 -19.83 -9.16
C GLU A 6 1.32 -19.00 -8.58
N ILE A 7 0.25 -18.77 -9.34
CA ILE A 7 -0.95 -18.08 -8.83
C ILE A 7 -1.59 -18.89 -7.70
N ALA A 8 -1.67 -20.22 -7.81
CA ALA A 8 -2.20 -21.07 -6.74
C ALA A 8 -1.35 -20.96 -5.47
N ARG A 9 -0.02 -21.08 -5.60
CA ARG A 9 0.94 -20.93 -4.50
C ARG A 9 0.83 -19.56 -3.81
N LEU A 10 0.76 -18.48 -4.60
CA LEU A 10 0.58 -17.12 -4.10
C LEU A 10 -0.75 -16.94 -3.36
N ARG A 11 -1.83 -17.60 -3.79
CA ARG A 11 -3.11 -17.60 -3.05
C ARG A 11 -3.00 -18.37 -1.75
N ASP A 12 -2.27 -19.48 -1.72
CA ASP A 12 -2.06 -20.27 -0.51
C ASP A 12 -1.24 -19.52 0.55
N LEU A 13 -0.39 -18.59 0.15
CA LEU A 13 0.30 -17.67 1.06
C LEU A 13 -0.68 -16.76 1.83
N LEU A 14 -1.77 -16.32 1.21
CA LEU A 14 -2.67 -15.32 1.81
C LEU A 14 -3.48 -15.87 2.99
N PRO A 15 -3.81 -15.08 4.02
CA PRO A 15 -4.79 -15.48 5.03
C PRO A 15 -6.18 -15.65 4.39
N ALA A 16 -7.05 -16.45 5.02
CA ALA A 16 -8.36 -16.80 4.46
C ALA A 16 -9.21 -15.58 4.09
N SER A 17 -9.18 -14.53 4.92
CA SER A 17 -9.88 -13.27 4.69
C SER A 17 -9.43 -12.59 3.38
N TRP A 18 -8.14 -12.59 3.09
CA TRP A 18 -7.59 -11.97 1.88
C TRP A 18 -7.80 -12.83 0.64
N ARG A 19 -7.73 -14.16 0.77
CA ARG A 19 -7.96 -15.09 -0.36
C ARG A 19 -9.33 -14.89 -1.03
N MET A 20 -10.35 -14.59 -0.24
CA MET A 20 -11.71 -14.38 -0.75
C MET A 20 -11.87 -13.03 -1.46
N THR A 21 -11.04 -12.05 -1.10
CA THR A 21 -11.15 -10.67 -1.60
C THR A 21 -10.05 -10.30 -2.59
N THR A 22 -9.06 -11.15 -2.83
CA THR A 22 -7.92 -10.85 -3.70
C THR A 22 -7.97 -11.68 -4.97
N SER A 23 -7.88 -11.01 -6.12
CA SER A 23 -7.72 -11.63 -7.43
C SER A 23 -6.31 -11.37 -7.95
N ILE A 24 -5.62 -12.40 -8.44
CA ILE A 24 -4.28 -12.28 -9.03
C ILE A 24 -4.41 -12.53 -10.53
N LYS A 25 -3.94 -11.59 -11.35
CA LYS A 25 -3.96 -11.69 -12.81
C LYS A 25 -2.56 -11.53 -13.40
N SER A 26 -2.32 -12.27 -14.48
CA SER A 26 -1.11 -12.10 -15.29
C SER A 26 -1.29 -10.94 -16.26
N LYS A 27 -0.39 -9.95 -16.20
CA LYS A 27 -0.31 -8.82 -17.13
C LYS A 27 1.12 -8.64 -17.65
N PRO A 28 1.57 -9.45 -18.62
CA PRO A 28 2.95 -9.38 -19.13
C PRO A 28 3.31 -8.07 -19.85
N GLU A 29 2.30 -7.34 -20.32
CA GLU A 29 2.41 -6.05 -21.02
C GLU A 29 2.71 -4.86 -20.11
N GLN A 30 2.39 -4.95 -18.82
CA GLN A 30 2.62 -3.85 -17.89
C GLN A 30 4.12 -3.69 -17.59
N PRO A 31 4.66 -2.47 -17.49
CA PRO A 31 6.07 -2.26 -17.17
C PRO A 31 6.39 -2.61 -15.71
N GLU A 32 5.40 -2.50 -14.83
CA GLU A 32 5.52 -2.75 -13.39
C GLU A 32 5.61 -4.26 -13.09
N LEU A 33 6.49 -4.64 -12.16
CA LEU A 33 6.61 -6.04 -11.74
C LEU A 33 5.33 -6.55 -11.06
N ILE A 34 4.78 -5.74 -10.17
CA ILE A 34 3.52 -5.96 -9.45
C ILE A 34 2.83 -4.61 -9.32
N SER A 35 1.52 -4.60 -9.52
CA SER A 35 0.69 -3.45 -9.25
C SER A 35 -0.66 -3.92 -8.73
N SER A 36 -1.42 -2.99 -8.17
CA SER A 36 -2.76 -3.30 -7.72
C SER A 36 -3.73 -2.18 -7.99
N SER A 37 -4.96 -2.59 -8.26
CA SER A 37 -6.04 -1.66 -8.59
C SER A 37 -6.39 -0.82 -7.37
N GLN A 38 -6.63 0.47 -7.60
CA GLN A 38 -7.16 1.35 -6.56
C GLN A 38 -8.53 0.83 -6.12
N ILE A 39 -8.71 0.65 -4.81
CA ILE A 39 -9.97 0.17 -4.25
C ILE A 39 -10.90 1.36 -4.12
N PHE A 40 -12.00 1.37 -4.85
CA PHE A 40 -13.08 2.32 -4.60
C PHE A 40 -14.04 1.81 -3.49
N PRO A 41 -14.76 2.69 -2.77
CA PRO A 41 -15.67 2.27 -1.68
C PRO A 41 -16.70 1.21 -2.08
N TRP A 42 -17.13 1.21 -3.34
CA TRP A 42 -18.10 0.25 -3.89
C TRP A 42 -17.47 -1.02 -4.48
N GLN A 43 -16.14 -1.10 -4.60
CA GLN A 43 -15.46 -2.28 -5.12
C GLN A 43 -15.25 -3.33 -4.04
N LYS A 44 -15.64 -4.56 -4.38
CA LYS A 44 -15.41 -5.74 -3.54
C LYS A 44 -14.07 -6.37 -3.92
N GLY A 45 -13.04 -6.06 -3.14
CA GLY A 45 -11.75 -6.74 -3.21
C GLY A 45 -10.66 -6.00 -3.98
N THR A 46 -9.48 -6.62 -3.99
CA THR A 46 -8.23 -6.08 -4.52
C THR A 46 -7.81 -6.92 -5.72
N GLN A 47 -7.61 -6.30 -6.88
CA GLN A 47 -6.97 -6.97 -8.01
C GLN A 47 -5.47 -6.66 -7.98
N ILE A 48 -4.65 -7.70 -7.93
CA ILE A 48 -3.20 -7.66 -8.07
C ILE A 48 -2.86 -8.09 -9.50
N ASP A 49 -2.17 -7.23 -10.23
CA ASP A 49 -1.68 -7.51 -11.57
C ASP A 49 -0.16 -7.76 -11.50
N ILE A 50 0.29 -8.91 -12.01
CA ILE A 50 1.70 -9.33 -11.94
C ILE A 50 2.25 -9.50 -13.35
N ASN A 51 3.41 -8.90 -13.61
CA ASN A 51 4.21 -9.22 -14.78
C ASN A 51 5.07 -10.47 -14.51
N PHE A 52 4.55 -11.65 -14.82
CA PHE A 52 5.25 -12.92 -14.56
C PHE A 52 6.57 -13.12 -15.36
N ARG A 53 6.86 -12.26 -16.34
CA ARG A 53 8.19 -12.22 -17.00
C ARG A 53 9.24 -11.57 -16.10
N LEU A 54 8.88 -10.54 -15.36
CA LEU A 54 9.75 -9.90 -14.38
C LEU A 54 9.73 -10.65 -13.04
N TRP A 55 8.54 -11.08 -12.59
CA TRP A 55 8.32 -11.81 -11.34
C TRP A 55 9.28 -12.99 -11.16
N ARG A 56 9.44 -13.83 -12.19
CA ARG A 56 10.27 -15.05 -12.15
C ARG A 56 11.76 -14.80 -11.91
N GLN A 57 12.22 -13.55 -12.04
CA GLN A 57 13.62 -13.17 -11.83
C GLN A 57 13.93 -12.94 -10.34
N LEU A 58 12.90 -12.88 -9.49
CA LEU A 58 13.04 -12.74 -8.04
C LEU A 58 13.01 -14.11 -7.34
N PRO A 59 13.82 -14.30 -6.29
CA PRO A 59 13.69 -15.43 -5.37
C PRO A 59 12.29 -15.55 -4.77
N GLU A 60 11.88 -16.75 -4.39
CA GLU A 60 10.54 -17.01 -3.86
C GLU A 60 10.18 -16.17 -2.63
N ALA A 61 11.07 -16.08 -1.64
CA ALA A 61 10.84 -15.25 -0.47
C ALA A 61 10.58 -13.78 -0.83
N GLN A 62 11.32 -13.22 -1.79
CA GLN A 62 11.12 -11.84 -2.25
C GLN A 62 9.76 -11.68 -2.94
N ARG A 63 9.36 -12.64 -3.77
CA ARG A 63 8.03 -12.68 -4.42
C ARG A 63 6.91 -12.71 -3.39
N ASP A 64 7.05 -13.54 -2.37
CA ASP A 64 6.06 -13.68 -1.31
C ASP A 64 5.86 -12.39 -0.53
N LEU A 65 6.97 -11.81 -0.08
CA LEU A 65 6.93 -10.58 0.71
C LEU A 65 6.46 -9.38 -0.10
N LEU A 66 6.80 -9.29 -1.39
CA LEU A 66 6.25 -8.24 -2.27
C LEU A 66 4.73 -8.37 -2.45
N LEU A 67 4.22 -9.58 -2.62
CA LEU A 67 2.78 -9.79 -2.75
C LEU A 67 2.06 -9.41 -1.45
N LEU A 68 2.57 -9.88 -0.31
CA LEU A 68 2.00 -9.58 1.00
C LEU A 68 2.02 -8.08 1.29
N TYR A 69 3.13 -7.40 0.97
CA TYR A 69 3.22 -5.95 1.06
C TYR A 69 2.17 -5.25 0.19
N GLU A 70 2.07 -5.59 -1.10
CA GLU A 70 1.16 -4.90 -2.02
C GLU A 70 -0.30 -5.03 -1.56
N ILE A 71 -0.70 -6.21 -1.09
CA ILE A 71 -2.05 -6.43 -0.55
C ILE A 71 -2.25 -5.64 0.75
N SER A 72 -1.29 -5.70 1.68
CA SER A 72 -1.36 -4.98 2.96
C SER A 72 -1.50 -3.47 2.74
N TRP A 73 -0.71 -2.92 1.82
CA TRP A 73 -0.72 -1.51 1.48
C TRP A 73 -2.08 -1.06 0.94
N ARG A 74 -2.72 -1.88 0.10
CA ARG A 74 -4.07 -1.56 -0.41
C ARG A 74 -5.14 -1.64 0.66
N GLN A 75 -5.05 -2.60 1.57
CA GLN A 75 -5.98 -2.70 2.68
C GLN A 75 -5.86 -1.49 3.62
N GLN A 76 -4.64 -1.05 3.94
CA GLN A 76 -4.39 0.15 4.74
C GLN A 76 -4.96 1.41 4.06
N THR A 77 -4.73 1.54 2.75
CA THR A 77 -5.22 2.67 1.95
C THR A 77 -6.75 2.70 1.88
N LYS A 78 -7.42 1.54 1.84
CA LYS A 78 -8.89 1.44 1.87
C LYS A 78 -9.49 2.03 3.15
N TRP A 79 -8.91 1.71 4.31
CA TRP A 79 -9.39 2.22 5.60
C TRP A 79 -9.21 3.74 5.71
N LEU A 80 -8.09 4.26 5.22
CA LEU A 80 -7.86 5.71 5.13
C LEU A 80 -8.91 6.38 4.25
N GLN A 81 -9.20 5.82 3.08
CA GLN A 81 -10.23 6.36 2.19
C GLN A 81 -11.62 6.36 2.86
N ILE A 82 -12.03 5.27 3.53
CA ILE A 82 -13.33 5.20 4.22
C ILE A 82 -13.45 6.29 5.29
N GLY A 83 -12.46 6.44 6.17
CA GLY A 83 -12.49 7.47 7.21
C GLY A 83 -12.58 8.88 6.63
N THR A 84 -12.00 9.09 5.44
CA THR A 84 -11.99 10.39 4.79
C THR A 84 -13.28 10.71 4.03
N TYR A 85 -13.89 9.73 3.36
CA TYR A 85 -15.23 9.90 2.79
C TYR A 85 -16.28 10.15 3.88
N GLN A 86 -16.14 9.53 5.06
CA GLN A 86 -16.97 9.86 6.22
C GLN A 86 -16.76 11.31 6.69
N GLY A 87 -15.51 11.79 6.69
CA GLY A 87 -15.20 13.19 6.98
C GLY A 87 -15.78 14.18 5.96
N VAL A 88 -15.68 13.88 4.67
CA VAL A 88 -16.29 14.70 3.60
C VAL A 88 -17.82 14.68 3.70
N ALA A 89 -18.44 13.51 3.91
CA ALA A 89 -19.89 13.40 4.10
C ALA A 89 -20.38 14.18 5.33
N ALA A 90 -19.62 14.15 6.43
CA ALA A 90 -19.90 14.96 7.62
C ALA A 90 -19.79 16.47 7.31
N MET A 91 -18.78 16.90 6.56
CA MET A 91 -18.65 18.30 6.12
C MET A 91 -19.77 18.73 5.17
N SER A 92 -20.22 17.86 4.26
CA SER A 92 -21.38 18.12 3.39
C SER A 92 -22.69 18.25 4.17
N LEU A 93 -22.88 17.46 5.23
CA LEU A 93 -24.03 17.60 6.13
C LEU A 93 -23.98 18.91 6.92
N VAL A 94 -22.82 19.32 7.41
CA VAL A 94 -22.66 20.61 8.10
C VAL A 94 -22.86 21.79 7.14
N GLY A 95 -22.35 21.71 5.91
CA GLY A 95 -22.56 22.71 4.86
C GLY A 95 -24.03 22.85 4.43
N GLY A 96 -24.75 21.73 4.29
CA GLY A 96 -26.19 21.75 3.96
C GLY A 96 -27.09 22.32 5.07
N ILE A 97 -26.65 22.25 6.35
CA ILE A 97 -27.38 22.87 7.47
C ILE A 97 -27.18 24.40 7.48
N VAL A 98 -26.02 24.90 7.05
CA VAL A 98 -25.78 26.35 6.87
C VAL A 98 -26.66 26.91 5.74
N GLU A 99 -26.85 26.12 4.67
CA GLU A 99 -27.69 26.45 3.51
C GLU A 99 -29.16 26.67 3.87
N ALA A 100 -29.67 26.00 4.92
CA ALA A 100 -31.07 26.08 5.34
C ALA A 100 -31.42 27.32 6.17
N THR A 101 -30.43 28.08 6.68
CA THR A 101 -30.70 29.16 7.64
C THR A 101 -30.47 30.59 7.13
N GLN A 102 -29.61 30.83 6.13
CA GLN A 102 -29.27 32.22 5.74
C GLN A 102 -29.08 32.52 4.23
N GLY A 103 -29.12 31.53 3.32
CA GLY A 103 -29.06 31.80 1.88
C GLY A 103 -27.79 32.53 1.40
N ASP A 104 -26.64 32.24 2.03
CA ASP A 104 -25.39 32.97 1.80
C ASP A 104 -24.39 32.19 0.94
N VAL A 105 -23.94 32.80 -0.16
CA VAL A 105 -23.03 32.22 -1.18
C VAL A 105 -21.63 31.97 -0.61
N THR A 106 -21.26 32.65 0.48
CA THR A 106 -19.93 32.51 1.11
C THR A 106 -19.73 31.13 1.75
N GLY A 107 -20.80 30.50 2.27
CA GLY A 107 -20.73 29.17 2.89
C GLY A 107 -20.33 28.08 1.89
N ILE A 108 -20.83 28.18 0.65
CA ILE A 108 -20.52 27.25 -0.44
C ILE A 108 -19.03 27.36 -0.83
N ALA A 109 -18.50 28.58 -0.94
CA ALA A 109 -17.10 28.81 -1.29
C ALA A 109 -16.15 28.22 -0.24
N ILE A 110 -16.43 28.42 1.06
CA ILE A 110 -15.64 27.87 2.16
C ILE A 110 -15.70 26.34 2.17
N ALA A 111 -16.88 25.75 1.94
CA ALA A 111 -17.05 24.30 1.89
C ALA A 111 -16.27 23.66 0.73
N ILE A 112 -16.28 24.28 -0.47
CA ILE A 112 -15.50 23.82 -1.63
C ILE A 112 -14.00 23.90 -1.34
N LEU A 113 -13.54 24.99 -0.71
CA LEU A 113 -12.13 25.19 -0.40
C LEU A 113 -11.62 24.17 0.63
N LEU A 114 -12.37 23.96 1.72
CA LEU A 114 -12.07 22.95 2.74
C LEU A 114 -12.15 21.53 2.20
N GLY A 115 -13.13 21.23 1.35
CA GLY A 115 -13.25 19.94 0.67
C GLY A 115 -12.04 19.63 -0.21
N THR A 116 -11.56 20.63 -0.97
CA THR A 116 -10.38 20.49 -1.83
C THR A 116 -9.10 20.27 -1.02
N ILE A 117 -8.90 21.03 0.07
CA ILE A 117 -7.75 20.85 0.99
C ILE A 117 -7.79 19.46 1.63
N GLY A 118 -8.97 19.02 2.08
CA GLY A 118 -9.19 17.67 2.61
C GLY A 118 -8.77 16.59 1.61
N ILE A 119 -9.29 16.62 0.38
CA ILE A 119 -8.95 15.67 -0.69
C ILE A 119 -7.42 15.64 -0.92
N ASN A 120 -6.77 16.80 -0.99
CA ASN A 120 -5.32 16.86 -1.22
C ASN A 120 -4.51 16.28 -0.07
N GLN A 121 -4.93 16.54 1.18
CA GLN A 121 -4.26 15.99 2.37
C GLN A 121 -4.39 14.46 2.44
N ILE A 122 -5.50 13.91 1.94
CA ILE A 122 -5.74 12.46 1.86
C ILE A 122 -4.87 11.80 0.82
N LEU A 123 -4.78 12.41 -0.37
CA LEU A 123 -3.91 11.91 -1.44
C LEU A 123 -2.44 11.90 -1.02
N ARG A 124 -2.00 12.90 -0.25
CA ARG A 124 -0.68 12.93 0.39
C ARG A 124 -0.52 11.83 1.44
N LYS A 125 -1.45 11.70 2.38
CA LYS A 125 -1.38 10.67 3.45
C LYS A 125 -1.36 9.25 2.88
N ASN A 126 -2.12 8.97 1.83
CA ASN A 126 -2.12 7.66 1.15
C ASN A 126 -0.78 7.32 0.48
N LYS A 127 0.04 8.32 0.15
CA LYS A 127 1.39 8.13 -0.40
C LYS A 127 2.49 8.27 0.65
N SER A 128 2.14 8.64 1.88
CA SER A 128 3.11 8.87 2.94
C SER A 128 3.93 7.61 3.24
N SER A 129 5.18 7.82 3.61
CA SER A 129 6.09 6.75 4.00
C SER A 129 5.55 5.94 5.19
N GLN A 130 4.75 6.56 6.06
CA GLN A 130 4.15 5.89 7.23
C GLN A 130 3.20 4.76 6.84
N VAL A 131 2.33 4.99 5.85
CA VAL A 131 1.37 3.96 5.39
C VAL A 131 2.10 2.78 4.76
N GLN A 132 3.18 3.05 4.04
CA GLN A 132 4.00 1.99 3.45
C GLN A 132 4.78 1.21 4.51
N ILE A 133 5.32 1.88 5.54
CA ILE A 133 5.97 1.22 6.68
C ILE A 133 4.98 0.34 7.46
N GLN A 134 3.75 0.81 7.68
CA GLN A 134 2.73 0.00 8.34
C GLN A 134 2.38 -1.24 7.50
N ALA A 135 2.29 -1.09 6.18
CA ALA A 135 2.07 -2.21 5.27
C ALA A 135 3.23 -3.21 5.26
N ASP A 136 4.48 -2.75 5.42
CA ASP A 136 5.64 -3.63 5.64
C ASP A 136 5.43 -4.48 6.90
N GLY A 137 5.04 -3.86 8.02
CA GLY A 137 4.76 -4.57 9.28
C GLY A 137 3.69 -5.66 9.14
N GLU A 138 2.53 -5.32 8.56
CA GLU A 138 1.44 -6.26 8.32
C GLU A 138 1.88 -7.42 7.41
N ALA A 139 2.66 -7.14 6.36
CA ALA A 139 3.20 -8.17 5.48
C ALA A 139 4.12 -9.14 6.21
N LEU A 140 4.99 -8.63 7.10
CA LEU A 140 5.88 -9.46 7.92
C LEU A 140 5.09 -10.31 8.92
N GLU A 141 4.06 -9.76 9.57
CA GLU A 141 3.20 -10.54 10.48
C GLU A 141 2.48 -11.69 9.76
N VAL A 142 1.99 -11.44 8.54
CA VAL A 142 1.36 -12.49 7.73
C VAL A 142 2.39 -13.53 7.29
N ALA A 143 3.60 -13.11 6.90
CA ALA A 143 4.67 -14.02 6.53
C ALA A 143 5.09 -14.93 7.70
N GLN A 144 5.15 -14.40 8.92
CA GLN A 144 5.45 -15.19 10.12
C GLN A 144 4.43 -16.31 10.36
N LYS A 145 3.14 -16.02 10.16
CA LYS A 145 2.06 -17.03 10.23
C LYS A 145 2.18 -18.12 9.14
N ARG A 146 3.07 -17.93 8.16
CA ARG A 146 3.39 -18.87 7.07
C ARG A 146 4.75 -19.54 7.24
N GLY A 147 5.43 -19.33 8.36
CA GLY A 147 6.66 -20.05 8.74
C GLY A 147 7.95 -19.28 8.49
N TYR A 148 7.88 -18.03 8.00
CA TYR A 148 9.07 -17.18 7.91
C TYR A 148 9.50 -16.68 9.30
N GLY A 149 10.80 -16.58 9.54
CA GLY A 149 11.31 -15.80 10.67
C GLY A 149 11.14 -14.30 10.42
N GLU A 150 10.87 -13.49 11.44
CA GLU A 150 10.67 -12.04 11.28
C GLU A 150 11.87 -11.35 10.61
N ALA A 151 13.08 -11.60 11.10
CA ALA A 151 14.29 -11.02 10.54
C ALA A 151 14.58 -11.52 9.11
N GLU A 152 14.22 -12.77 8.79
CA GLU A 152 14.36 -13.34 7.45
C GLU A 152 13.37 -12.70 6.48
N ALA A 153 12.11 -12.59 6.88
CA ALA A 153 11.06 -11.91 6.12
C ALA A 153 11.44 -10.44 5.86
N ALA A 154 11.95 -9.74 6.87
CA ALA A 154 12.41 -8.37 6.74
C ALA A 154 13.57 -8.23 5.75
N ARG A 155 14.54 -9.18 5.77
CA ARG A 155 15.63 -9.22 4.78
C ARG A 155 15.12 -9.51 3.38
N ALA A 156 14.22 -10.48 3.22
CA ALA A 156 13.64 -10.79 1.93
C ALA A 156 12.94 -9.58 1.32
N LEU A 157 12.13 -8.85 2.08
CA LEU A 157 11.48 -7.64 1.61
C LEU A 157 12.47 -6.49 1.35
N LEU A 158 13.47 -6.32 2.22
CA LEU A 158 14.55 -5.34 2.06
C LEU A 158 15.34 -5.53 0.77
N GLU A 159 15.65 -6.78 0.40
CA GLU A 159 16.37 -7.12 -0.82
C GLU A 159 15.47 -7.02 -2.07
N ALA A 160 14.18 -7.29 -1.92
CA ALA A 160 13.21 -7.22 -3.00
C ALA A 160 13.05 -5.80 -3.55
N ILE A 161 13.01 -4.78 -2.68
CA ILE A 161 12.81 -3.37 -3.07
C ILE A 161 13.83 -2.89 -4.14
N PRO A 162 15.16 -2.95 -3.91
CA PRO A 162 16.13 -2.54 -4.91
C PRO A 162 16.17 -3.48 -6.12
N ALA A 163 15.87 -4.78 -5.95
CA ALA A 163 15.77 -5.71 -7.06
C ALA A 163 14.63 -5.32 -8.02
N VAL A 164 13.47 -4.97 -7.48
CA VAL A 164 12.32 -4.46 -8.26
C VAL A 164 12.68 -3.15 -8.97
N ALA A 165 13.33 -2.21 -8.29
CA ALA A 165 13.78 -0.97 -8.92
C ALA A 165 14.65 -1.24 -10.16
N LYS A 166 15.63 -2.13 -10.03
CA LYS A 166 16.51 -2.53 -11.14
C LYS A 166 15.77 -3.23 -12.27
N LEU A 167 14.83 -4.13 -11.95
CA LEU A 167 13.99 -4.81 -12.96
C LEU A 167 13.10 -3.85 -13.73
N MET A 168 12.71 -2.73 -13.13
CA MET A 168 11.95 -1.66 -13.77
C MET A 168 12.85 -0.62 -14.47
N GLY A 169 14.16 -0.88 -14.58
CA GLY A 169 15.12 0.01 -15.26
C GLY A 169 15.58 1.20 -14.43
N ARG A 170 15.25 1.26 -13.12
CA ARG A 170 15.73 2.29 -12.21
C ARG A 170 17.09 1.90 -11.62
N THR A 171 17.98 2.88 -11.49
CA THR A 171 19.31 2.67 -10.89
C THR A 171 19.28 2.67 -9.37
N THR A 172 18.30 3.34 -8.77
CA THR A 172 18.14 3.47 -7.32
C THR A 172 16.67 3.40 -6.91
N PRO A 173 16.37 2.96 -5.68
CA PRO A 173 15.03 3.05 -5.11
C PRO A 173 14.59 4.52 -4.94
N GLU A 174 13.29 4.76 -5.05
CA GLU A 174 12.66 6.05 -4.77
C GLU A 174 12.82 6.44 -3.29
N PHE A 175 12.65 7.72 -2.97
CA PHE A 175 12.78 8.22 -1.60
C PHE A 175 11.94 7.43 -0.57
N THR A 176 10.67 7.15 -0.89
CA THR A 176 9.80 6.36 -0.01
C THR A 176 10.28 4.91 0.13
N GLU A 177 10.82 4.32 -0.94
CA GLU A 177 11.41 2.98 -0.93
C GLU A 177 12.68 2.94 -0.07
N LEU A 178 13.51 4.00 -0.09
CA LEU A 178 14.69 4.12 0.76
C LEU A 178 14.31 4.21 2.24
N ILE A 179 13.25 4.93 2.58
CA ILE A 179 12.73 4.99 3.95
C ILE A 179 12.29 3.59 4.41
N ARG A 180 11.53 2.86 3.59
CA ARG A 180 11.14 1.47 3.88
C ARG A 180 12.35 0.57 4.09
N CYS A 181 13.36 0.66 3.20
CA CYS A 181 14.61 -0.07 3.35
C CYS A 181 15.29 0.21 4.70
N GLN A 182 15.32 1.46 5.15
CA GLN A 182 15.88 1.80 6.45
C GLN A 182 15.08 1.17 7.60
N ASN A 183 13.75 1.16 7.51
CA ASN A 183 12.88 0.50 8.49
C ASN A 183 13.15 -1.00 8.56
N LEU A 184 13.15 -1.67 7.40
CA LEU A 184 13.35 -3.11 7.29
C LEU A 184 14.75 -3.53 7.74
N ARG A 185 15.78 -2.68 7.57
CA ARG A 185 17.11 -2.91 8.14
C ARG A 185 17.10 -2.93 9.67
N ALA A 186 16.31 -2.06 10.31
CA ALA A 186 16.16 -2.08 11.76
C ALA A 186 15.50 -3.39 12.22
N ILE A 187 14.40 -3.80 11.57
CA ILE A 187 13.67 -5.04 11.88
C ILE A 187 14.55 -6.29 11.64
N ALA A 188 15.34 -6.29 10.56
CA ALA A 188 16.28 -7.37 10.23
C ALA A 188 17.50 -7.49 11.17
N GLY A 189 17.62 -6.58 12.16
CA GLY A 189 18.77 -6.49 13.06
C GLY A 189 20.05 -6.00 12.38
N LEU A 190 19.94 -5.35 11.22
CA LEU A 190 21.06 -4.85 10.41
C LEU A 190 21.39 -3.38 10.68
N SER A 191 20.56 -2.67 11.45
CA SER A 191 20.79 -1.28 11.86
C SER A 191 20.32 -1.04 13.29
N LYS A 192 21.05 -0.20 14.03
CA LYS A 192 20.64 0.29 15.37
C LYS A 192 19.75 1.53 15.31
N THR A 193 19.60 2.13 14.13
CA THR A 193 18.87 3.40 13.94
C THR A 193 17.43 3.11 13.54
N THR A 194 16.50 3.29 14.48
CA THR A 194 15.05 3.30 14.22
C THR A 194 14.63 4.63 13.59
N ILE A 195 13.64 4.61 12.70
CA ILE A 195 13.11 5.83 12.08
C ILE A 195 12.34 6.63 13.16
N PRO A 196 12.63 7.93 13.37
CA PRO A 196 11.90 8.74 14.34
C PRO A 196 10.44 8.94 13.89
N GLU A 197 9.47 8.73 14.80
CA GLU A 197 8.04 8.93 14.48
C GLU A 197 7.73 10.37 14.04
N THR A 198 8.48 11.35 14.54
CA THR A 198 8.24 12.78 14.32
C THR A 198 8.51 13.24 12.89
N GLY A 199 9.35 12.54 12.11
CA GLY A 199 9.72 12.94 10.74
C GLY A 199 8.87 12.31 9.63
N LEU A 200 7.88 11.49 9.97
CA LEU A 200 7.07 10.73 9.01
C LEU A 200 5.90 11.51 8.40
N ASN A 201 5.52 12.64 9.00
CA ASN A 201 4.34 13.43 8.62
C ASN A 201 4.64 14.67 7.76
N ASP A 202 5.91 14.99 7.51
CA ASP A 202 6.30 16.29 6.93
C ASP A 202 6.36 16.33 5.39
N PHE A 203 6.04 15.24 4.69
CA PHE A 203 6.13 15.18 3.22
C PHE A 203 4.92 14.49 2.56
#